data_AF-A0A1E3GNX0-F1
#
_entry.id   AF-A0A1E3GNX0-F1
#
_cell.length_a   1.000
_cell.length_b   1.000
_cell.length_c   1.000
_cell.angle_alpha   90.00
_cell.angle_beta   90.00
_cell.angle_gamma   90.00
#
_symmetry.space_group_name_H-M   'P 1'
#
loop_
_entity.id
_entity.type
_entity.pdbx_description
1 polymer ?
#
loop_
_entity_poly.entity_id
_entity_poly.type
_entity_poly.pdbx_seq_one_letter_code
_entity_poly.pdbx_strand_id
1 'polypeptide(L)'
;MSERDNGFFDRADAYIKLANTQMEKGIQAGEVSPSFMYGLARYSAWFTASGWTNAQDMTDAKDETVKFFVSEFRRMLELNMEDYIQNFDNYVQASEQLQNKG
;
A
#
# COMPACT_ATOMS: atom_id res chain seq x y z
N MET A 1 -8.39 11.03 15.93
CA MET A 1 -7.04 10.86 15.33
C MET A 1 -6.17 12.01 15.77
N SER A 2 -4.94 11.75 16.16
CA SER A 2 -3.96 12.80 16.48
C SER A 2 -3.41 13.45 15.20
N GLU A 3 -2.82 14.63 15.27
CA GLU A 3 -2.21 15.30 14.09
C GLU A 3 -1.11 14.46 13.44
N ARG A 4 -0.37 13.65 14.22
CA ARG A 4 0.61 12.69 13.69
C ARG A 4 -0.05 11.59 12.87
N ASP A 5 -1.24 11.16 13.25
CA ASP A 5 -2.02 10.18 12.49
C ASP A 5 -2.48 10.79 11.16
N ASN A 6 -2.94 12.05 11.16
CA ASN A 6 -3.34 12.74 9.93
C ASN A 6 -2.20 12.81 8.90
N GLY A 7 -1.00 13.20 9.33
CA GLY A 7 0.14 13.28 8.41
C GLY A 7 0.58 11.92 7.85
N PHE A 8 0.34 10.82 8.56
CA PHE A 8 0.58 9.48 8.04
C PHE A 8 -0.42 9.13 6.91
N PHE A 9 -1.72 9.34 7.16
CA PHE A 9 -2.77 9.05 6.18
C PHE A 9 -2.63 9.94 4.93
N ASP A 10 -2.34 11.24 5.10
CA ASP A 10 -2.13 12.16 3.98
C ASP A 10 -1.02 11.66 3.03
N ARG A 11 0.07 11.11 3.57
CA ARG A 11 1.16 10.54 2.77
C ARG A 11 0.75 9.23 2.09
N ALA A 12 0.02 8.36 2.79
CA ALA A 12 -0.49 7.13 2.20
C ALA A 12 -1.45 7.41 1.03
N ASP A 13 -2.38 8.34 1.22
CA ASP A 13 -3.36 8.74 0.23
C ASP A 13 -2.73 9.42 -0.99
N ALA A 14 -1.62 10.14 -0.80
CA ALA A 14 -0.87 10.72 -1.92
C ALA A 14 -0.36 9.63 -2.90
N TYR A 15 0.04 8.46 -2.40
CA TYR A 15 0.43 7.34 -3.26
C TYR A 15 -0.76 6.71 -3.98
N ILE A 16 -1.90 6.55 -3.29
CA ILE A 16 -3.14 6.05 -3.89
C ILE A 16 -3.62 6.99 -4.99
N LYS A 17 -3.57 8.31 -4.74
CA LYS A 17 -3.91 9.32 -5.73
C LYS A 17 -3.04 9.19 -6.98
N LEU A 18 -1.73 8.98 -6.82
CA LEU A 18 -0.84 8.75 -7.95
C LEU A 18 -1.24 7.48 -8.73
N ALA A 19 -1.54 6.37 -8.05
CA ALA A 19 -2.03 5.15 -8.69
C ALA A 19 -3.32 5.41 -9.48
N ASN A 20 -4.28 6.15 -8.91
CA ASN A 20 -5.54 6.50 -9.57
C ASN A 20 -5.32 7.35 -10.84
N THR A 21 -4.37 8.30 -10.83
CA THR A 21 -4.05 9.08 -12.05
C THR A 21 -3.46 8.23 -13.19
N GLN A 22 -2.91 7.05 -12.89
CA GLN A 22 -2.48 6.11 -13.93
C GLN A 22 -3.70 5.41 -14.55
N MET A 23 -4.72 5.12 -13.74
CA MET A 23 -5.97 4.53 -14.22
C MET A 23 -6.78 5.49 -15.09
N GLU A 24 -6.73 6.80 -14.80
CA GLU A 24 -7.31 7.85 -15.66
C GLU A 24 -6.73 7.84 -17.08
N LYS A 25 -5.53 7.28 -17.28
CA LYS A 25 -4.87 7.11 -18.58
C LYS A 25 -5.24 5.80 -19.29
N GLY A 26 -6.22 5.07 -18.76
CA GLY A 26 -6.72 3.81 -19.33
C GLY A 26 -5.95 2.55 -18.90
N ILE A 27 -5.04 2.65 -17.93
CA ILE A 27 -4.34 1.48 -17.37
C ILE A 27 -5.25 0.77 -16.36
N GLN A 28 -5.33 -0.55 -16.41
CA GLN A 28 -6.23 -1.29 -15.52
C GLN A 28 -5.67 -1.37 -14.10
N ALA A 29 -6.55 -1.41 -13.09
CA ALA A 29 -6.15 -1.57 -11.69
C ALA A 29 -5.26 -2.81 -11.46
N GLY A 30 -5.51 -3.90 -12.21
CA GLY A 30 -4.70 -5.13 -12.17
C GLY A 30 -3.26 -4.95 -12.65
N GLU A 31 -2.96 -3.90 -13.42
CA GLU A 31 -1.61 -3.55 -13.89
C GLU A 31 -0.96 -2.51 -12.97
N VAL A 32 -1.75 -1.56 -12.45
CA VAL A 32 -1.30 -0.52 -11.51
C VAL A 32 -0.92 -1.13 -10.17
N SER A 33 -1.71 -2.08 -9.66
CA SER A 33 -1.49 -2.72 -8.35
C SER A 33 -0.10 -3.38 -8.20
N PRO A 34 0.34 -4.29 -9.10
CA PRO A 34 1.69 -4.86 -9.01
C PRO A 34 2.79 -3.81 -9.22
N SER A 35 2.56 -2.79 -10.05
CA SER A 35 3.49 -1.67 -10.22
C SER A 35 3.67 -0.88 -8.92
N PHE A 36 2.58 -0.67 -8.18
CA PHE A 36 2.59 0.01 -6.89
C PHE A 36 3.34 -0.81 -5.83
N MET A 37 3.08 -2.12 -5.76
CA MET A 37 3.81 -3.05 -4.88
C MET A 37 5.30 -3.10 -5.21
N TYR A 38 5.68 -3.09 -6.50
CA TYR A 38 7.08 -3.03 -6.92
C TYR A 38 7.76 -1.71 -6.52
N GLY A 39 7.03 -0.59 -6.63
CA GLY A 39 7.49 0.72 -6.15
C GLY A 39 7.80 0.71 -4.65
N LEU A 40 6.88 0.15 -3.84
CA LEU A 40 7.08 -0.03 -2.40
C LEU A 40 8.33 -0.87 -2.11
N ALA A 41 8.51 -2.00 -2.78
CA ALA A 41 9.67 -2.87 -2.58
C ALA A 41 10.99 -2.15 -2.86
N ARG A 42 11.07 -1.36 -3.94
CA ARG A 42 12.27 -0.58 -4.28
C ARG A 42 12.55 0.52 -3.25
N TYR A 43 11.50 1.20 -2.78
CA TYR A 43 11.64 2.22 -1.76
C TYR A 43 12.15 1.62 -0.44
N SER A 44 11.56 0.50 0.01
CA SER A 44 11.98 -0.19 1.22
C SER A 44 13.43 -0.69 1.14
N ALA A 45 13.85 -1.21 -0.02
CA ALA A 45 15.23 -1.63 -0.24
C ALA A 45 16.21 -0.46 -0.14
N TRP A 46 15.90 0.68 -0.79
CA TRP A 46 16.72 1.89 -0.70
C TRP A 46 16.77 2.44 0.73
N PHE A 47 15.62 2.55 1.40
CA PHE A 47 15.54 3.05 2.78
C PHE A 47 16.41 2.20 3.70
N THR A 48 16.31 0.88 3.61
CA THR A 48 17.14 -0.03 4.40
C THR A 48 18.62 0.15 4.07
N ALA A 49 18.98 0.15 2.77
CA ALA A 49 20.36 0.32 2.34
C ALA A 49 20.99 1.62 2.86
N SER A 50 20.22 2.70 2.94
CA SER A 50 20.70 4.00 3.44
C SER A 50 21.06 4.02 4.92
N GLY A 51 20.65 3.00 5.69
CA GLY A 51 21.00 2.84 7.10
C GLY A 51 22.28 2.01 7.35
N TRP A 52 22.83 1.33 6.34
CA TRP A 52 24.01 0.48 6.48
C TRP A 52 25.28 1.18 6.00
N THR A 53 26.42 0.85 6.61
CA THR A 53 27.73 1.42 6.24
C THR A 53 28.54 0.52 5.31
N ASN A 54 28.22 -0.78 5.24
CA ASN A 54 28.86 -1.73 4.35
C ASN A 54 27.87 -2.78 3.83
N ALA A 55 28.22 -3.40 2.71
CA ALA A 55 27.37 -4.35 2.01
C ALA A 55 27.30 -5.74 2.69
N GLN A 56 28.29 -6.11 3.50
CA GLN A 56 28.29 -7.41 4.18
C GLN A 56 27.24 -7.43 5.29
N ASP A 57 27.20 -6.42 6.14
CA ASP A 57 26.21 -6.31 7.21
C ASP A 57 24.77 -6.26 6.64
N MET A 58 24.58 -5.54 5.53
CA MET A 58 23.30 -5.53 4.82
C MET A 58 22.94 -6.90 4.25
N THR A 59 23.92 -7.67 3.78
CA THR A 59 23.71 -9.03 3.26
C THR A 59 23.28 -9.96 4.38
N ASP A 60 23.96 -9.89 5.52
CA ASP A 60 23.68 -10.72 6.69
C ASP A 60 22.30 -10.40 7.29
N ALA A 61 21.87 -9.14 7.23
CA ALA A 61 20.56 -8.68 7.70
C ALA A 61 19.42 -8.79 6.66
N LYS A 62 19.72 -9.22 5.42
CA LYS A 62 18.76 -9.19 4.30
C LYS A 62 17.47 -9.95 4.60
N ASP A 63 17.59 -11.19 5.06
CA ASP A 63 16.43 -12.07 5.23
C ASP A 63 15.52 -11.59 6.37
N GLU A 64 16.10 -11.07 7.45
CA GLU A 64 15.36 -10.45 8.54
C GLU A 64 14.64 -9.17 8.08
N THR A 65 15.32 -8.34 7.30
CA THR A 65 14.75 -7.12 6.71
C THR A 65 13.56 -7.46 5.80
N VAL A 66 13.71 -8.42 4.89
CA VAL A 66 12.64 -8.87 4.00
C VAL A 66 11.45 -9.38 4.81
N LYS A 67 11.71 -10.21 5.83
CA LYS A 67 10.67 -10.73 6.71
C LYS A 67 9.89 -9.61 7.40
N PHE A 68 10.58 -8.59 7.91
CA PHE A 68 9.95 -7.44 8.54
C PHE A 68 8.94 -6.74 7.60
N PHE A 69 9.37 -6.36 6.39
CA PHE A 69 8.49 -5.66 5.45
C PHE A 69 7.32 -6.53 4.97
N VAL A 70 7.54 -7.82 4.72
CA VAL A 70 6.47 -8.74 4.31
C VAL A 70 5.45 -8.92 5.42
N SER A 71 5.89 -9.04 6.67
CA SER A 71 5.00 -9.15 7.83
C SER A 71 4.16 -7.89 8.04
N GLU A 72 4.76 -6.70 7.95
CA GLU A 72 4.00 -5.45 8.08
C GLU A 72 3.02 -5.24 6.94
N PHE A 73 3.43 -5.52 5.70
CA PHE A 73 2.52 -5.43 4.54
C PHE A 73 1.35 -6.40 4.68
N ARG A 74 1.61 -7.66 5.07
CA ARG A 74 0.57 -8.66 5.34
C ARG A 74 -0.42 -8.17 6.38
N ARG A 75 0.07 -7.70 7.54
CA ARG A 75 -0.78 -7.20 8.62
C ARG A 75 -1.69 -6.07 8.15
N MET A 76 -1.16 -5.10 7.41
CA MET A 76 -1.95 -3.98 6.89
C MET A 76 -2.96 -4.44 5.83
N LEU A 77 -2.59 -5.38 4.96
CA LEU A 77 -3.50 -5.93 3.96
C LEU A 77 -4.66 -6.68 4.63
N GLU A 78 -4.36 -7.54 5.60
CA GLU A 78 -5.36 -8.29 6.37
C GLU A 78 -6.35 -7.35 7.06
N LEU A 79 -5.88 -6.29 7.73
CA LEU A 79 -6.76 -5.28 8.35
C LEU A 79 -7.71 -4.61 7.35
N ASN A 80 -7.22 -4.24 6.17
CA ASN A 80 -8.08 -3.62 5.15
C ASN A 80 -9.05 -4.64 4.57
N MET A 81 -8.62 -5.87 4.32
CA MET A 81 -9.52 -6.93 3.84
C MET A 81 -10.62 -7.25 4.85
N GLU A 82 -10.29 -7.31 6.14
CA GLU A 82 -11.26 -7.50 7.21
C GLU A 82 -12.30 -6.37 7.24
N ASP A 83 -11.89 -5.11 7.03
CA ASP A 83 -12.83 -3.98 6.94
C ASP A 83 -13.81 -4.16 5.77
N TYR A 84 -13.30 -4.53 4.57
CA TYR A 84 -14.14 -4.82 3.41
C TYR A 84 -15.07 -6.02 3.63
N ILE A 85 -14.61 -7.06 4.32
CA ILE A 85 -15.43 -8.25 4.64
C ILE A 85 -16.55 -7.87 5.61
N GLN A 86 -16.22 -7.13 6.68
CA GLN A 86 -17.19 -6.74 7.71
C GLN A 86 -18.23 -5.76 7.18
N ASN A 87 -17.84 -4.87 6.26
CA ASN A 87 -18.70 -3.84 5.69
C ASN A 87 -19.17 -4.16 4.27
N PHE A 88 -19.04 -5.43 3.84
CA PHE A 88 -19.30 -5.84 2.46
C PHE A 88 -20.67 -5.37 1.96
N ASP A 89 -21.73 -5.66 2.70
CA ASP A 89 -23.10 -5.30 2.31
C ASP A 89 -23.29 -3.78 2.20
N ASN A 90 -22.66 -3.01 3.09
CA ASN A 90 -22.75 -1.55 3.09
C ASN A 90 -22.04 -0.94 1.88
N TYR A 91 -20.85 -1.46 1.55
CA TYR A 91 -20.07 -0.97 0.41
C TYR A 91 -20.63 -1.43 -0.93
N VAL A 92 -21.18 -2.64 -1.02
CA VAL A 92 -21.87 -3.13 -2.22
C VAL A 92 -23.15 -2.33 -2.47
N GLN A 93 -24.00 -2.14 -1.45
CA GLN A 93 -25.21 -1.34 -1.58
C GLN A 93 -24.92 0.12 -1.95
N ALA A 94 -23.86 0.72 -1.38
CA ALA A 94 -23.43 2.07 -1.75
C ALA A 94 -22.98 2.14 -3.22
N SER A 95 -22.27 1.11 -3.72
CA SER A 95 -21.85 1.04 -5.12
C SER A 95 -23.02 0.90 -6.09
N GLU A 96 -24.04 0.09 -5.75
CA GLU A 96 -25.26 -0.07 -6.54
C GLU A 96 -26.09 1.22 -6.56
N GLN A 97 -26.21 1.92 -5.44
CA GLN A 97 -26.93 3.19 -5.36
C GLN A 97 -26.24 4.31 -6.15
N LEU A 98 -24.91 4.31 -6.24
CA LEU A 98 -24.16 5.26 -7.07
C LEU A 98 -24.32 4.96 -8.56
N GLN A 99 -24.34 3.69 -8.96
CA GLN A 99 -24.56 3.27 -10.35
C GLN A 99 -25.99 3.55 -10.83
N ASN A 100 -26.99 3.48 -9.95
CA ASN A 100 -28.40 3.71 -10.28
C ASN A 100 -28.83 5.20 -10.23
N LYS A 101 -27.91 6.12 -9.90
CA LYS A 101 -28.15 7.58 -9.87
C LYS A 101 -27.48 8.34 -11.03
N GLY A 102 -26.81 7.65 -11.94
CA GLY A 102 -26.32 8.18 -13.22
C GLY A 102 -27.26 7.85 -14.37
#